data_AF-A0A357L9M1-F1
#
_entry.id   AF-A0A357L9M1-F1
#
_cell.length_a   1.000
_cell.length_b   1.000
_cell.length_c   1.000
_cell.angle_alpha   90.00
_cell.angle_beta   90.00
_cell.angle_gamma   90.00
#
_symmetry.space_group_name_H-M   'P 1'
#
loop_
_entity.id
_entity.type
_entity.pdbx_description
1 polymer ?
#
loop_
_entity_poly.entity_id
_entity_poly.type
_entity_poly.pdbx_seq_one_letter_code
_entity_poly.pdbx_strand_id
1 'polypeptide(L)'
;GIGPSSSHTVGPMRIALRFLTEAREAGVLARAARVKVDLHGSLALTGVGHGTDKAAILGLLGFAPDETDPDEAEAAAARVRASKRLKLAGGPEIAFDPSKDIDLCGHIVPSVHPNEMRLTLHDAAGAALLEQTFYSVGGGFIASARQLASPAEGDR
;
A
#
# COMPACT_ATOMS: atom_id res chain seq x y z
N GLY A 1 7.33 17.65 -1.54
CA GLY A 1 6.44 16.52 -1.82
C GLY A 1 7.21 15.44 -2.56
N ILE A 2 7.11 14.20 -2.10
CA ILE A 2 7.82 13.06 -2.69
C ILE A 2 7.12 12.63 -4.00
N GLY A 3 7.82 12.78 -5.14
CA GLY A 3 7.47 12.18 -6.43
C GLY A 3 6.55 13.00 -7.36
N PRO A 4 6.70 12.88 -8.70
CA PRO A 4 6.04 13.72 -9.70
C PRO A 4 4.52 13.48 -9.85
N SER A 5 3.96 12.46 -9.16
CA SER A 5 2.54 12.10 -9.24
C SER A 5 1.97 11.70 -7.88
N SER A 6 1.17 12.58 -7.28
CA SER A 6 0.52 12.32 -5.99
C SER A 6 -0.36 11.06 -6.00
N SER A 7 -0.95 10.67 -7.13
CA SER A 7 -1.75 9.44 -7.20
C SER A 7 -0.93 8.16 -7.21
N HIS A 8 0.34 8.23 -7.64
CA HIS A 8 1.21 7.05 -7.80
C HIS A 8 2.28 6.95 -6.72
N THR A 9 2.42 7.98 -5.87
CA THR A 9 3.37 8.00 -4.76
C THR A 9 2.64 8.28 -3.43
N VAL A 10 1.99 9.43 -3.28
CA VAL A 10 1.30 9.82 -2.04
C VAL A 10 0.12 8.88 -1.74
N GLY A 11 -0.68 8.54 -2.74
CA GLY A 11 -1.80 7.60 -2.62
C GLY A 11 -1.39 6.24 -2.06
N PRO A 12 -0.50 5.49 -2.74
CA PRO A 12 -0.03 4.18 -2.28
C PRO A 12 0.60 4.18 -0.88
N MET A 13 1.37 5.22 -0.52
CA MET A 13 1.89 5.37 0.86
C MET A 13 0.74 5.45 1.88
N ARG A 14 -0.25 6.32 1.62
CA ARG A 14 -1.41 6.50 2.49
C ARG A 14 -2.27 5.25 2.56
N ILE A 15 -2.45 4.53 1.46
CA ILE A 15 -3.18 3.25 1.41
C ILE A 15 -2.51 2.22 2.33
N ALA A 16 -1.19 2.03 2.19
CA ALA A 16 -0.47 1.06 3.01
C ALA A 16 -0.53 1.39 4.52
N LEU A 17 -0.36 2.67 4.89
CA LEU A 17 -0.48 3.09 6.28
C LEU A 17 -1.90 2.89 6.83
N ARG A 18 -2.92 3.20 6.02
CA ARG A 18 -4.33 3.00 6.36
C ARG A 18 -4.64 1.52 6.58
N PHE A 19 -4.15 0.65 5.71
CA PHE A 19 -4.31 -0.80 5.84
C PHE A 19 -3.75 -1.33 7.17
N LEU A 20 -2.54 -0.92 7.57
CA LEU A 20 -1.95 -1.33 8.84
C LEU A 20 -2.74 -0.78 10.05
N THR A 21 -3.30 0.42 9.93
CA THR A 21 -4.18 0.99 10.95
C THR A 21 -5.43 0.11 11.12
N GLU A 22 -6.09 -0.28 10.02
CA GLU A 22 -7.27 -1.16 10.06
C GLU A 22 -6.91 -2.56 10.61
N ALA A 23 -5.76 -3.11 10.24
CA ALA A 23 -5.27 -4.39 10.80
C ALA A 23 -5.01 -4.33 12.31
N ARG A 24 -4.53 -3.17 12.81
CA ARG A 24 -4.33 -2.93 14.24
C ARG A 24 -5.66 -2.83 14.97
N GLU A 25 -6.60 -2.06 14.42
CA GLU A 25 -7.95 -1.88 14.98
C GLU A 25 -8.73 -3.20 15.03
N ALA A 26 -8.55 -4.07 14.02
CA ALA A 26 -9.10 -5.41 14.00
C ALA A 26 -8.37 -6.40 14.95
N GLY A 27 -7.29 -5.98 15.62
CA GLY A 27 -6.54 -6.82 16.56
C GLY A 27 -5.70 -7.93 15.91
N VAL A 28 -5.47 -7.87 14.59
CA VAL A 28 -4.77 -8.93 13.84
C VAL A 28 -3.33 -8.58 13.47
N LEU A 29 -2.94 -7.29 13.52
CA LEU A 29 -1.60 -6.83 13.12
C LEU A 29 -0.46 -7.55 13.85
N ALA A 30 -0.62 -7.86 15.14
CA ALA A 30 0.40 -8.54 15.94
C ALA A 30 0.70 -9.98 15.45
N ARG A 31 -0.22 -10.60 14.71
CA ARG A 31 -0.08 -11.96 14.15
C ARG A 31 0.50 -11.96 12.73
N ALA A 32 0.78 -10.79 12.16
CA ALA A 32 1.28 -10.66 10.81
C ALA A 32 2.64 -11.38 10.63
N ALA A 33 2.74 -12.19 9.59
CA ALA A 33 4.00 -12.81 9.16
C ALA A 33 4.37 -12.47 7.71
N ARG A 34 3.40 -12.01 6.90
CA ARG A 34 3.61 -11.59 5.52
C ARG A 34 2.55 -10.57 5.11
N VAL A 35 2.90 -9.62 4.25
CA VAL A 35 1.96 -8.73 3.56
C VAL A 35 2.13 -8.96 2.05
N LYS A 36 1.02 -9.07 1.33
CA LYS A 36 0.99 -9.02 -0.13
C LYS A 36 0.36 -7.71 -0.58
N VAL A 37 0.93 -7.10 -1.61
CA VAL A 37 0.45 -5.88 -2.27
C VAL A 37 0.23 -6.20 -3.74
N ASP A 38 -1.01 -6.10 -4.20
CA ASP A 38 -1.34 -6.19 -5.62
C ASP A 38 -1.66 -4.79 -6.14
N LEU A 39 -0.94 -4.35 -7.16
CA LEU A 39 -1.18 -3.10 -7.87
C LEU A 39 -1.88 -3.42 -9.18
N HIS A 40 -3.01 -2.79 -9.45
CA HIS A 40 -3.83 -3.04 -10.64
C HIS A 40 -3.94 -1.78 -11.52
N GLY A 41 -4.41 -1.96 -12.76
CA GLY A 41 -4.67 -0.87 -13.69
C GLY A 41 -3.47 0.08 -13.87
N SER A 42 -3.72 1.38 -13.77
CA SER A 42 -2.70 2.41 -14.00
C SER A 42 -1.56 2.39 -12.97
N LEU A 43 -1.83 1.97 -11.72
CA LEU A 43 -0.78 1.79 -10.70
C LEU A 43 0.20 0.68 -11.10
N ALA A 44 -0.29 -0.40 -11.71
CA ALA A 44 0.53 -1.50 -12.18
C ALA A 44 1.39 -1.09 -13.38
N LEU A 45 0.76 -0.45 -14.37
CA LEU A 45 1.38 -0.12 -15.66
C LEU A 45 2.48 0.92 -15.55
N THR A 46 2.38 1.82 -14.57
CA THR A 46 3.33 2.92 -14.39
C THR A 46 4.18 2.77 -13.14
N GLY A 47 3.95 1.71 -12.35
CA GLY A 47 4.43 1.57 -10.98
C GLY A 47 5.94 1.59 -10.82
N VAL A 48 6.68 0.89 -11.68
CA VAL A 48 8.17 0.89 -11.63
C VAL A 48 8.74 2.26 -12.02
N GLY A 49 8.18 2.91 -13.03
CA GLY A 49 8.63 4.22 -13.51
C GLY A 49 8.28 5.39 -12.59
N HIS A 50 7.28 5.23 -11.72
CA HIS A 50 6.77 6.27 -10.81
C HIS A 50 7.04 5.98 -9.33
N GLY A 51 7.71 4.86 -9.00
CA GLY A 51 8.06 4.49 -7.64
C GLY A 51 6.87 4.08 -6.77
N THR A 52 5.81 3.53 -7.36
CA THR A 52 4.62 3.04 -6.65
C THR A 52 4.94 1.85 -5.74
N ASP A 53 5.86 0.99 -6.17
CA ASP A 53 6.41 -0.11 -5.36
C ASP A 53 7.11 0.45 -4.10
N LYS A 54 7.97 1.46 -4.29
CA LYS A 54 8.67 2.16 -3.22
C LYS A 54 7.68 2.83 -2.28
N ALA A 55 6.68 3.50 -2.82
CA ALA A 55 5.62 4.14 -2.05
C ALA A 55 4.85 3.14 -1.16
N ALA A 56 4.51 1.96 -1.68
CA ALA A 56 3.89 0.91 -0.89
C ALA A 56 4.79 0.45 0.27
N ILE A 57 6.09 0.22 0.00
CA ILE A 57 7.09 -0.16 1.02
C ILE A 57 7.17 0.91 2.12
N LEU A 58 7.29 2.18 1.74
CA LEU A 58 7.41 3.30 2.67
C LEU A 58 6.17 3.44 3.56
N GLY A 59 4.98 3.31 2.99
CA GLY A 59 3.74 3.34 3.76
C GLY A 59 3.65 2.17 4.76
N LEU A 60 4.10 0.97 4.38
CA LEU A 60 4.15 -0.17 5.31
C LEU A 60 5.17 0.02 6.44
N LEU A 61 6.26 0.75 6.18
CA LEU A 61 7.25 1.16 7.19
C LEU A 61 6.75 2.30 8.10
N GLY A 62 5.64 2.96 7.73
CA GLY A 62 5.06 4.05 8.52
C GLY A 62 5.47 5.45 8.09
N PHE A 63 6.16 5.59 6.96
CA PHE A 63 6.52 6.89 6.41
C PHE A 63 5.28 7.63 5.91
N ALA A 64 5.14 8.90 6.27
CA ALA A 64 4.08 9.78 5.79
C ALA A 64 4.63 10.72 4.70
N PRO A 65 3.97 10.83 3.53
CA PRO A 65 4.50 11.55 2.36
C PRO A 65 4.80 13.04 2.59
N ASP A 66 4.13 13.64 3.57
CA ASP A 66 4.24 15.07 3.91
C ASP A 66 5.37 15.36 4.92
N GLU A 67 5.89 14.32 5.60
CA GLU A 67 6.88 14.42 6.69
C GLU A 67 8.21 13.71 6.38
N THR A 68 8.29 13.07 5.22
CA THR A 68 9.41 12.18 4.89
C THR A 68 10.54 12.93 4.19
N ASP A 69 11.75 12.79 4.72
CA ASP A 69 12.97 13.16 4.02
C ASP A 69 13.21 12.19 2.82
N PRO A 70 13.43 12.69 1.60
CA PRO A 70 13.61 11.84 0.42
C PRO A 70 14.80 10.88 0.49
N ASP A 71 15.91 11.29 1.11
CA ASP A 71 17.12 10.47 1.21
C ASP A 71 16.92 9.37 2.24
N GLU A 72 16.27 9.69 3.37
CA GLU A 72 15.89 8.67 4.36
C GLU A 72 14.92 7.65 3.78
N ALA A 73 13.96 8.10 2.97
CA ALA A 73 13.01 7.23 2.28
C ALA A 73 13.72 6.26 1.33
N GLU A 74 14.64 6.76 0.51
CA GLU A 74 15.38 5.92 -0.42
C GLU A 74 16.24 4.90 0.32
N ALA A 75 16.94 5.34 1.37
CA ALA A 75 17.73 4.45 2.21
C ALA A 75 16.87 3.38 2.91
N ALA A 76 15.68 3.73 3.39
CA ALA A 76 14.76 2.79 4.03
C ALA A 76 14.24 1.74 3.05
N ALA A 77 13.80 2.15 1.87
CA ALA A 77 13.34 1.24 0.83
C ALA A 77 14.47 0.32 0.34
N ALA A 78 15.69 0.85 0.16
CA ALA A 78 16.87 0.07 -0.19
C ALA A 78 17.22 -0.98 0.87
N ARG A 79 17.13 -0.63 2.17
CA ARG A 79 17.33 -1.58 3.27
C ARG A 79 16.35 -2.74 3.21
N VAL A 80 15.07 -2.48 2.99
CA VAL A 80 14.04 -3.54 2.84
C VAL A 80 14.36 -4.45 1.65
N ARG A 81 14.70 -3.88 0.49
CA ARG A 81 15.06 -4.65 -0.72
C ARG A 81 16.27 -5.56 -0.48
N ALA A 82 17.28 -5.08 0.26
CA ALA A 82 18.49 -5.84 0.55
C ALA A 82 18.27 -6.92 1.61
N SER A 83 17.57 -6.59 2.70
CA SER A 83 17.39 -7.50 3.84
C SER A 83 16.27 -8.52 3.63
N LYS A 84 15.31 -8.20 2.75
CA LYS A 84 14.04 -8.94 2.59
C LYS A 84 13.25 -9.03 3.91
N ARG A 85 13.36 -8.00 4.72
CA ARG A 85 12.70 -7.84 6.02
C ARG A 85 12.03 -6.47 6.06
N LEU A 86 10.83 -6.41 6.63
CA LEU A 86 10.08 -5.16 6.77
C LEU A 86 9.49 -5.06 8.18
N LYS A 87 9.80 -3.97 8.88
CA LYS A 87 9.19 -3.63 10.17
C LYS A 87 7.86 -2.93 9.92
N LEU A 88 6.75 -3.62 10.14
CA LEU A 88 5.42 -3.03 9.94
C LEU A 88 5.22 -1.88 10.94
N ALA A 89 4.68 -0.76 10.47
CA ALA A 89 4.31 0.37 11.32
C ALA A 89 3.36 -0.09 12.44
N GLY A 90 3.79 0.06 13.70
CA GLY A 90 3.02 -0.39 14.86
C GLY A 90 2.85 -1.92 14.98
N GLY A 91 3.60 -2.71 14.20
CA GLY A 91 3.49 -4.17 14.13
C GLY A 91 4.82 -4.91 14.27
N PRO A 92 4.84 -6.22 14.01
CA PRO A 92 6.06 -7.03 14.03
C PRO A 92 6.97 -6.74 12.83
N GLU A 93 8.21 -7.23 12.90
CA GLU A 93 9.03 -7.37 11.70
C GLU A 93 8.71 -8.67 10.99
N ILE A 94 8.47 -8.61 9.68
CA ILE A 94 8.06 -9.73 8.84
C ILE A 94 9.10 -10.05 7.77
N ALA A 95 9.04 -11.27 7.23
CA ALA A 95 9.67 -11.55 5.95
C ALA A 95 8.91 -10.81 4.84
N PHE A 96 9.65 -10.09 3.99
CA PHE A 96 9.08 -9.31 2.91
C PHE A 96 10.09 -9.22 1.76
N ASP A 97 9.85 -9.97 0.70
CA ASP A 97 10.61 -9.90 -0.55
C ASP A 97 9.80 -9.07 -1.56
N PRO A 98 10.14 -7.80 -1.82
CA PRO A 98 9.35 -6.94 -2.70
C PRO A 98 9.12 -7.54 -4.09
N SER A 99 10.02 -8.39 -4.59
CA SER A 99 9.88 -9.03 -5.90
C SER A 99 8.80 -10.13 -5.94
N LYS A 100 8.37 -10.63 -4.78
CA LYS A 100 7.35 -11.69 -4.63
C LYS A 100 6.09 -11.21 -3.92
N ASP A 101 6.24 -10.18 -3.11
CA ASP A 101 5.20 -9.67 -2.23
C ASP A 101 4.54 -8.41 -2.77
N ILE A 102 5.13 -7.77 -3.80
CA ILE A 102 4.49 -6.73 -4.61
C ILE A 102 4.28 -7.27 -6.02
N ASP A 103 3.03 -7.42 -6.42
CA ASP A 103 2.65 -7.87 -7.76
C ASP A 103 2.11 -6.70 -8.59
N LEU A 104 2.62 -6.56 -9.82
CA LEU A 104 2.17 -5.58 -10.79
C LEU A 104 1.21 -6.27 -11.76
N CYS A 105 -0.06 -6.40 -11.36
CA CYS A 105 -1.07 -7.09 -12.15
C CYS A 105 -1.63 -6.19 -13.26
N GLY A 106 -0.79 -5.73 -14.18
CA GLY A 106 -1.17 -4.83 -15.28
C GLY A 106 -2.20 -5.42 -16.26
N HIS A 107 -2.44 -6.72 -16.19
CA HIS A 107 -3.49 -7.42 -16.94
C HIS A 107 -4.87 -7.32 -16.29
N ILE A 108 -4.95 -6.89 -15.02
CA ILE A 108 -6.20 -6.71 -14.30
C ILE A 108 -6.71 -5.29 -14.52
N VAL A 109 -7.93 -5.19 -15.03
CA VAL A 109 -8.64 -3.92 -15.22
C VAL A 109 -9.66 -3.76 -14.10
N PRO A 110 -9.45 -2.83 -13.15
CA PRO A 110 -10.40 -2.55 -12.08
C PRO A 110 -11.76 -2.09 -12.61
N SER A 111 -12.84 -2.52 -11.96
CA SER A 111 -14.20 -2.11 -12.33
C SER A 111 -14.62 -0.76 -11.74
N VAL A 112 -13.96 -0.31 -10.67
CA VAL A 112 -14.34 0.89 -9.91
C VAL A 112 -13.48 2.10 -10.29
N HIS A 113 -12.15 1.98 -10.18
CA HIS A 113 -11.22 3.07 -10.47
C HIS A 113 -9.86 2.51 -10.93
N PRO A 114 -9.20 3.12 -11.95
CA PRO A 114 -7.99 2.56 -12.57
C PRO A 114 -6.77 2.46 -11.65
N ASN A 115 -6.73 3.25 -10.58
CA ASN A 115 -5.64 3.20 -9.58
C ASN A 115 -6.06 2.36 -8.37
N GLU A 116 -6.15 1.05 -8.55
CA GLU A 116 -6.55 0.11 -7.48
C GLU A 116 -5.32 -0.56 -6.86
N MET A 117 -5.32 -0.64 -5.53
CA MET A 117 -4.31 -1.32 -4.74
C MET A 117 -5.03 -2.23 -3.73
N ARG A 118 -4.73 -3.52 -3.80
CA ARG A 118 -5.22 -4.53 -2.84
C ARG A 118 -4.09 -4.96 -1.93
N LEU A 119 -4.37 -5.05 -0.63
CA LEU A 119 -3.43 -5.53 0.37
C LEU A 119 -4.02 -6.70 1.13
N THR A 120 -3.21 -7.73 1.33
CA THR A 120 -3.58 -8.92 2.09
C THR A 120 -2.52 -9.20 3.16
N LEU A 121 -2.96 -9.29 4.43
CA LEU A 121 -2.14 -9.65 5.58
C LEU A 121 -2.28 -11.14 5.82
N HIS A 122 -1.17 -11.86 5.98
CA HIS A 122 -1.17 -13.28 6.30
C HIS A 122 -0.48 -13.56 7.64
N ASP A 123 -0.93 -14.62 8.31
CA ASP A 123 -0.21 -15.17 9.47
C ASP A 123 0.91 -16.13 9.07
N ALA A 124 1.59 -16.69 10.07
CA ALA A 124 2.73 -17.59 9.86
C ALA A 124 2.35 -18.92 9.19
N ALA A 125 1.07 -19.32 9.24
CA ALA A 125 0.56 -20.50 8.53
C ALA A 125 0.17 -20.18 7.09
N GLY A 126 0.23 -18.91 6.68
CA GLY A 126 -0.18 -18.44 5.36
C GLY A 126 -1.67 -18.13 5.23
N ALA A 127 -2.43 -18.18 6.32
CA ALA A 127 -3.85 -17.84 6.30
C ALA A 127 -4.05 -16.33 6.23
N ALA A 128 -5.01 -15.87 5.42
CA ALA A 128 -5.35 -14.46 5.32
C ALA A 128 -6.03 -13.99 6.62
N LEU A 129 -5.49 -12.93 7.21
CA LEU A 129 -6.00 -12.26 8.42
C LEU A 129 -6.89 -11.08 8.08
N LEU A 130 -6.53 -10.34 7.03
CA LEU A 130 -7.24 -9.17 6.55
C LEU A 130 -6.92 -8.97 5.07
N GLU A 131 -7.93 -8.68 4.27
CA GLU A 131 -7.78 -8.25 2.88
C GLU A 131 -8.62 -7.00 2.65
N GLN A 132 -8.02 -5.98 2.06
CA GLN A 132 -8.71 -4.72 1.77
C GLN A 132 -8.30 -4.18 0.40
N THR A 133 -9.24 -3.54 -0.28
CA THR A 133 -9.03 -2.89 -1.57
C THR A 133 -9.28 -1.39 -1.45
N PHE A 134 -8.29 -0.61 -1.91
CA PHE A 134 -8.31 0.84 -1.89
C PHE A 134 -7.97 1.41 -3.27
N TYR A 135 -8.29 2.68 -3.45
CA TYR A 135 -8.09 3.39 -4.71
C TYR A 135 -7.41 4.72 -4.45
N SER A 136 -6.46 5.10 -5.32
CA SER A 136 -5.91 6.45 -5.32
C SER A 136 -6.59 7.32 -6.37
N VAL A 137 -7.44 8.24 -5.93
CA VAL A 137 -8.38 8.99 -6.79
C VAL A 137 -7.86 10.35 -7.26
N GLY A 138 -6.58 10.66 -7.02
CA GLY A 138 -5.95 11.94 -7.40
C GLY A 138 -5.78 12.90 -6.23
N GLY A 139 -4.89 13.90 -6.37
CA GLY A 139 -4.57 14.87 -5.31
C GLY A 139 -3.96 14.29 -4.02
N GLY A 140 -3.59 13.01 -4.01
CA GLY A 140 -3.16 12.27 -2.81
C GLY A 140 -4.32 11.70 -1.98
N PHE A 141 -5.57 11.85 -2.41
CA PHE A 141 -6.72 11.26 -1.74
C PHE A 141 -6.83 9.76 -2.03
N ILE A 142 -7.36 9.03 -1.05
CA ILE A 142 -7.59 7.58 -1.12
C ILE A 142 -9.03 7.27 -0.72
N ALA A 143 -9.59 6.21 -1.29
CA ALA A 143 -10.92 5.72 -0.95
C ALA A 143 -10.90 4.19 -0.83
N SER A 144 -11.68 3.64 0.10
CA SER A 144 -11.98 2.20 0.12
C SER A 144 -13.06 1.86 -0.91
N ALA A 145 -13.15 0.58 -1.32
CA ALA A 145 -14.24 0.11 -2.18
C ALA A 145 -15.63 0.46 -1.63
N ARG A 146 -15.82 0.39 -0.31
CA ARG A 146 -17.06 0.78 0.35
C ARG A 146 -17.39 2.26 0.16
N GLN A 147 -16.39 3.15 0.25
CA GLN A 147 -16.59 4.59 0.09
C GLN A 147 -16.88 5.00 -1.36
N LEU A 148 -16.42 4.23 -2.35
CA LEU A 148 -16.75 4.49 -3.77
C LEU A 148 -18.08 3.84 -4.20
N ALA A 149 -18.48 2.73 -3.55
CA ALA A 149 -19.76 2.07 -3.81
C ALA A 149 -20.96 2.80 -3.16
N SER A 150 -20.71 3.74 -2.25
CA SER A 150 -21.74 4.59 -1.64
C SER A 150 -21.40 6.06 -1.92
N PRO A 151 -21.98 6.69 -2.95
CA PRO A 151 -21.93 8.14 -3.04
C PRO A 151 -22.56 8.71 -1.77
N ALA A 152 -21.94 9.72 -1.17
CA ALA A 152 -22.50 10.40 0.00
C ALA A 152 -23.94 10.83 -0.32
N GLU A 153 -24.90 10.45 0.53
CA GLU A 153 -26.21 11.10 0.54
C GLU A 153 -25.99 12.57 0.87
N GLY A 154 -26.13 13.46 -0.11
CA GLY A 154 -26.08 14.89 0.19
C GLY A 154 -25.77 15.89 -0.92
N ASP A 155 -25.92 15.56 -2.20
CA ASP A 155 -25.96 16.60 -3.25
C ASP A 155 -27.27 16.48 -4.06
N ARG A 156 -28.29 17.20 -3.58
CA ARG A 156 -29.48 17.62 -4.32
C ARG A 156 -29.76 19.08 -4.01
#